data_AF-A0A6N3I5X1-F1
#
_entry.id   AF-A0A6N3I5X1-F1
#
_cell.length_a   1.000
_cell.length_b   1.000
_cell.length_c   1.000
_cell.angle_alpha   90.00
_cell.angle_beta   90.00
_cell.angle_gamma   90.00
#
_symmetry.space_group_name_H-M   'P 1'
#
loop_
_entity.id
_entity.type
_entity.pdbx_description
1 polymer ?
#
loop_
_entity_poly.entity_id
_entity_poly.type
_entity_poly.pdbx_seq_one_letter_code
_entity_poly.pdbx_strand_id
1 'polypeptide(L)'
;MADGRKTTYSPSFKEEAVQLFLKGGRSYRQLCDELGIKDKKTLREWVAKINSGESLEDGRGKSSHAEHRGRLKTNFSSVEEELAYVKAERDYLKKLYRSRSGHEWGAHPKEFFQNSRCAACSFIFGNIITLFWIIQIRLLQMENGKFQDE
;
A
#
# COMPACT_ATOMS: atom_id res chain seq x y z
N MET A 1 -8.29 3.24 -39.99
CA MET A 1 -7.29 3.20 -38.89
C MET A 1 -7.91 3.90 -37.69
N ALA A 2 -8.12 3.22 -36.57
CA ALA A 2 -8.68 3.85 -35.37
C ALA A 2 -7.54 4.18 -34.39
N ASP A 3 -7.30 5.47 -34.18
CA ASP A 3 -6.38 5.98 -33.16
C ASP A 3 -6.85 5.50 -31.78
N GLY A 4 -6.08 4.60 -31.16
CA GLY A 4 -6.39 3.91 -29.89
C GLY A 4 -6.42 4.81 -28.65
N ARG A 5 -6.38 6.13 -28.82
CA ARG A 5 -6.47 7.10 -27.73
C ARG A 5 -7.90 7.15 -27.19
N LYS A 6 -8.02 6.84 -25.89
CA LYS A 6 -9.27 6.98 -25.13
C LYS A 6 -9.56 8.47 -24.95
N THR A 7 -10.71 8.93 -25.42
CA THR A 7 -11.18 10.30 -25.20
C THR A 7 -11.90 10.37 -23.86
N THR A 8 -11.47 11.30 -23.02
CA THR A 8 -12.14 11.61 -21.76
C THR A 8 -13.05 12.82 -21.97
N TYR A 9 -14.32 12.68 -21.63
CA TYR A 9 -15.31 13.75 -21.72
C TYR A 9 -15.59 14.31 -20.32
N SER A 10 -15.69 15.64 -20.20
CA SER A 10 -16.07 16.29 -18.95
C SER A 10 -17.53 15.97 -18.59
N PRO A 11 -17.90 15.97 -17.29
CA PRO A 11 -19.27 15.66 -16.87
C PRO A 11 -20.29 16.63 -17.46
N SER A 12 -19.99 17.94 -17.48
CA SER A 12 -20.85 18.98 -18.06
C SER A 12 -21.17 18.73 -19.54
N PHE A 13 -20.17 18.32 -20.31
CA PHE A 13 -20.35 17.99 -21.73
C PHE A 13 -21.28 16.78 -21.93
N LYS A 14 -21.15 15.75 -21.07
CA LYS A 14 -22.00 14.57 -21.15
C LYS A 14 -23.48 14.94 -20.88
N GLU A 15 -23.73 15.81 -19.91
CA GLU A 15 -25.07 16.29 -19.57
C GLU A 15 -25.71 17.10 -20.71
N GLU A 16 -24.95 18.04 -21.30
CA GLU A 16 -25.42 18.83 -22.44
C GLU A 16 -25.81 17.94 -23.62
N ALA A 17 -24.99 16.94 -23.94
CA ALA A 17 -25.26 15.98 -25.00
C ALA A 17 -26.56 15.19 -24.76
N VAL A 18 -26.82 14.76 -23.52
CA VAL A 18 -28.06 14.06 -23.15
C VAL A 18 -29.27 15.01 -23.19
N GLN A 19 -29.14 16.25 -22.72
CA GLN A 19 -30.22 17.23 -22.79
C GLN A 19 -30.62 17.56 -24.23
N LEU A 20 -29.65 17.70 -25.13
CA LEU A 20 -29.92 17.88 -26.57
C LEU A 20 -30.66 16.69 -27.17
N PHE A 21 -30.33 15.47 -26.76
CA PHE A 21 -31.06 14.27 -27.17
C PHE A 21 -32.52 14.27 -26.65
N LEU A 22 -32.73 14.62 -25.38
CA LEU A 22 -34.06 14.66 -24.77
C LEU A 22 -34.97 15.75 -25.36
N LYS A 23 -34.40 16.87 -25.81
CA LYS A 23 -35.14 17.92 -26.57
C LYS A 23 -35.68 17.40 -27.91
N GLY A 24 -35.15 16.28 -28.41
CA GLY A 24 -35.63 15.59 -29.59
C GLY A 24 -35.16 16.20 -30.92
N GLY A 25 -35.60 15.60 -32.02
CA GLY A 25 -35.37 16.12 -33.38
C GLY A 25 -34.07 15.69 -34.06
N ARG A 26 -33.18 14.97 -33.38
CA ARG A 26 -31.92 14.44 -33.96
C ARG A 26 -31.68 13.00 -33.57
N SER A 27 -31.16 12.21 -34.51
CA SER A 27 -30.73 10.84 -34.24
C SER A 27 -29.41 10.81 -33.45
N TYR A 28 -29.12 9.69 -32.78
CA TYR A 28 -27.84 9.49 -32.09
C TYR A 28 -26.62 9.75 -33.00
N ARG A 29 -26.71 9.38 -34.28
CA ARG A 29 -25.60 9.55 -35.22
C ARG A 29 -25.35 11.02 -35.52
N GLN A 30 -26.41 11.77 -35.83
CA GLN A 30 -26.32 13.20 -36.10
C GLN A 30 -25.76 13.98 -34.90
N LEU A 31 -26.23 13.67 -33.68
CA LEU A 31 -25.69 14.30 -32.47
C LEU A 31 -24.22 13.96 -32.24
N CYS A 32 -23.79 12.73 -32.54
CA CYS A 32 -22.38 12.36 -32.41
C CYS A 32 -21.52 13.10 -33.44
N ASP A 33 -22.00 13.24 -34.67
CA ASP A 33 -21.29 13.96 -35.73
C ASP A 33 -21.17 15.46 -35.41
N GLU A 34 -22.22 16.07 -34.86
CA GLU A 34 -22.24 17.48 -34.44
C GLU A 34 -21.36 17.77 -33.22
N LEU A 35 -21.40 16.89 -32.21
CA LEU A 35 -20.67 17.04 -30.95
C LEU A 35 -19.24 16.45 -30.99
N GLY A 36 -18.85 15.82 -32.10
CA GLY A 36 -17.55 15.17 -32.24
C GLY A 36 -17.37 13.93 -31.34
N ILE A 37 -18.46 13.23 -31.02
CA ILE A 37 -18.42 12.00 -30.21
C ILE A 37 -18.00 10.84 -31.13
N LYS A 38 -16.97 10.09 -30.73
CA LYS A 38 -16.40 9.01 -31.56
C LYS A 38 -17.40 7.91 -31.91
N ASP A 39 -18.32 7.57 -31.00
CA ASP A 39 -19.26 6.47 -31.18
C ASP A 39 -20.63 6.78 -30.59
N LYS A 40 -21.68 6.42 -31.33
CA LYS A 40 -23.09 6.45 -30.89
C LYS A 40 -23.36 5.55 -29.70
N LYS A 41 -22.54 4.51 -29.48
CA LYS A 41 -22.66 3.66 -28.29
C LYS A 41 -22.42 4.48 -27.01
N THR A 42 -21.43 5.36 -27.01
CA THR A 42 -21.08 6.22 -25.88
C THR A 42 -22.26 7.12 -25.48
N LEU A 43 -22.92 7.77 -26.46
CA LEU A 43 -24.07 8.62 -26.19
C LEU A 43 -25.27 7.82 -25.64
N ARG A 44 -25.52 6.61 -26.17
CA ARG A 44 -26.57 5.72 -25.65
C ARG A 44 -26.33 5.31 -24.20
N GLU A 45 -25.09 5.00 -23.84
CA GLU A 45 -24.72 4.67 -22.47
C GLU A 45 -24.97 5.84 -21.50
N TRP A 46 -24.69 7.09 -21.93
CA TRP A 46 -24.96 8.28 -21.10
C TRP A 46 -26.46 8.50 -20.90
N VAL A 47 -27.26 8.40 -21.96
CA VAL A 47 -28.72 8.52 -21.86
C VAL A 47 -29.30 7.44 -20.94
N ALA A 48 -28.83 6.20 -21.05
CA ALA A 48 -29.27 5.11 -20.19
C ALA A 48 -28.97 5.37 -18.70
N LYS A 49 -27.77 5.87 -18.37
CA LYS A 49 -27.38 6.21 -17.00
C LYS A 49 -28.22 7.32 -16.38
N ILE A 50 -28.48 8.38 -17.15
CA ILE A 50 -29.34 9.47 -16.67
C ILE A 50 -30.77 8.98 -16.45
N ASN A 51 -31.28 8.14 -17.34
CA ASN A 51 -32.61 7.54 -17.18
C ASN A 51 -32.71 6.60 -15.96
N SER A 52 -31.62 5.94 -15.57
CA SER A 52 -31.56 5.12 -14.35
C SER A 52 -31.27 5.93 -13.08
N GLY A 53 -31.05 7.25 -13.19
CA GLY A 53 -30.70 8.11 -12.06
C GLY A 53 -29.24 7.96 -11.57
N GLU A 54 -28.37 7.36 -12.38
CA GLU A 54 -26.95 7.20 -12.06
C GLU A 54 -26.11 8.43 -12.45
N SER A 55 -25.03 8.69 -11.71
CA SER A 55 -24.07 9.75 -12.03
C SER A 55 -23.25 9.43 -13.29
N LEU A 56 -23.03 10.44 -14.13
CA LEU A 56 -22.19 10.35 -15.34
C LEU A 56 -20.69 10.43 -15.05
N GLU A 57 -20.30 10.55 -13.78
CA GLU A 57 -18.90 10.63 -13.39
C GLU A 57 -18.17 9.28 -13.54
N ASP A 58 -16.90 9.35 -13.89
CA ASP A 58 -16.06 8.15 -13.93
C ASP A 58 -15.68 7.78 -12.48
N GLY A 59 -16.21 6.65 -12.00
CA GLY A 59 -15.91 6.09 -10.67
C GLY A 59 -14.61 5.29 -10.58
N ARG A 60 -13.79 5.25 -11.65
CA ARG A 60 -12.53 4.48 -11.66
C ARG A 60 -11.57 5.05 -10.63
N GLY A 61 -11.06 4.19 -9.75
CA GLY A 61 -10.06 4.55 -8.72
C GLY A 61 -10.61 5.34 -7.53
N LYS A 62 -11.92 5.61 -7.47
CA LYS A 62 -12.57 6.38 -6.39
C LYS A 62 -13.29 5.51 -5.36
N SER A 63 -12.99 4.20 -5.29
CA SER A 63 -13.67 3.34 -4.31
C SER A 63 -13.21 3.70 -2.90
N SER A 64 -14.17 4.03 -2.02
CA SER A 64 -13.93 4.26 -0.60
C SER A 64 -13.23 3.07 0.07
N HIS A 65 -13.48 1.85 -0.40
CA HIS A 65 -12.84 0.62 0.07
C HIS A 65 -11.54 0.25 -0.67
N ALA A 66 -10.82 1.22 -1.24
CA ALA A 66 -9.53 0.97 -1.91
C ALA A 66 -8.40 0.55 -0.95
N GLU A 67 -8.60 0.65 0.37
CA GLU A 67 -7.59 0.50 1.41
C GLU A 67 -6.83 -0.84 1.37
N HIS A 68 -7.38 -1.88 0.72
CA HIS A 68 -6.75 -3.20 0.64
C HIS A 68 -6.71 -3.83 -0.77
N ARG A 69 -6.89 -3.04 -1.84
CA ARG A 69 -6.86 -3.54 -3.23
C ARG A 69 -5.71 -2.88 -4.00
N GLY A 70 -4.63 -3.62 -4.22
CA GLY A 70 -3.53 -3.23 -5.11
C GLY A 70 -2.23 -2.86 -4.39
N ARG A 71 -1.60 -1.75 -4.81
CA ARG A 71 -0.32 -1.26 -4.28
C ARG A 71 -0.51 -0.80 -2.82
N LEU A 72 0.36 -1.29 -1.93
CA LEU A 72 0.38 -0.87 -0.53
C LEU A 72 0.58 0.65 -0.42
N LYS A 73 -0.14 1.25 0.53
CA LYS A 73 -0.04 2.69 0.83
C LYS A 73 1.34 2.97 1.42
N THR A 74 2.08 3.88 0.80
CA THR A 74 3.44 4.28 1.24
C THR A 74 3.44 5.61 1.99
N ASN A 75 2.38 6.41 1.84
CA ASN A 75 2.22 7.69 2.52
C ASN A 75 0.89 7.70 3.25
N PHE A 76 0.93 7.83 4.57
CA PHE A 76 -0.25 7.92 5.43
C PHE A 76 -0.61 9.39 5.65
N SER A 77 -1.91 9.69 5.72
CA SER A 77 -2.41 11.05 5.93
C SER A 77 -2.61 11.39 7.41
N SER A 78 -2.69 10.38 8.27
CA SER A 78 -2.95 10.51 9.71
C SER A 78 -2.06 9.55 10.49
N VAL A 79 -1.69 9.97 11.70
CA VAL A 79 -0.84 9.20 12.63
C VAL A 79 -1.59 7.98 13.16
N GLU A 80 -2.90 8.09 13.36
CA GLU A 80 -3.76 6.98 13.79
C GLU A 80 -3.79 5.87 12.75
N GLU A 81 -3.84 6.24 11.46
CA GLU A 81 -3.78 5.33 10.33
C GLU A 81 -2.42 4.61 10.26
N GLU A 82 -1.33 5.35 10.40
CA GLU A 82 0.02 4.78 10.47
C GLU A 82 0.16 3.80 11.63
N LEU A 83 -0.33 4.15 12.82
CA LEU A 83 -0.33 3.26 13.98
C LEU A 83 -1.10 1.97 13.70
N ALA A 84 -2.25 2.03 13.05
CA ALA A 84 -3.02 0.84 12.68
C ALA A 84 -2.23 -0.05 11.70
N TYR A 85 -1.60 0.55 10.70
CA TYR A 85 -0.77 -0.16 9.72
C TYR A 85 0.43 -0.84 10.38
N VAL A 86 1.23 -0.10 11.15
CA VAL A 86 2.43 -0.61 11.83
C VAL A 86 2.06 -1.69 12.85
N LYS A 87 0.94 -1.54 13.57
CA LYS A 87 0.41 -2.57 14.47
C LYS A 87 0.10 -3.87 13.70
N ALA A 88 -0.57 -3.77 12.56
CA ALA A 88 -0.91 -4.92 11.72
C ALA A 88 0.35 -5.63 11.19
N GLU A 89 1.36 -4.88 10.72
CA GLU A 89 2.63 -5.45 10.27
C GLU A 89 3.34 -6.20 11.40
N ARG A 90 3.46 -5.58 12.58
CA ARG A 90 4.07 -6.21 13.75
C ARG A 90 3.30 -7.45 14.20
N ASP A 91 1.97 -7.44 14.16
CA ASP A 91 1.16 -8.60 14.52
C ASP A 91 1.29 -9.72 13.47
N TYR A 92 1.41 -9.39 12.19
CA TYR A 92 1.72 -10.34 11.12
C TYR A 92 3.10 -11.00 11.33
N LEU A 93 4.13 -10.20 11.63
CA LEU A 93 5.47 -10.71 11.95
C LEU A 93 5.47 -11.61 13.19
N LYS A 94 4.73 -11.24 14.24
CA LYS A 94 4.55 -12.09 15.44
C LYS A 94 3.89 -13.42 15.11
N LYS A 95 2.87 -13.43 14.24
CA LYS A 95 2.24 -14.68 13.75
C LYS A 95 3.23 -15.55 13.00
N LEU A 96 4.03 -14.97 12.10
CA LEU A 96 5.07 -15.71 11.37
C LEU A 96 6.13 -16.29 12.31
N TYR A 97 6.57 -15.51 13.31
CA TYR A 97 7.52 -15.99 14.31
C TYR A 97 6.94 -17.16 15.11
N ARG A 98 5.67 -17.09 15.53
CA ARG A 98 4.98 -18.20 16.20
C ARG A 98 4.95 -19.46 15.33
N SER A 99 4.61 -19.32 14.05
CA SER A 99 4.58 -20.46 13.11
C SER A 99 5.96 -21.05 12.82
N ARG A 100 7.01 -20.21 12.77
CA ARG A 100 8.40 -20.64 12.52
C ARG A 100 9.07 -21.25 13.75
N SER A 101 8.94 -20.59 14.90
CA SER A 101 9.72 -20.85 16.11
C SER A 101 8.96 -21.64 17.17
N GLY A 102 7.67 -21.93 16.95
CA GLY A 102 6.84 -22.76 17.84
C GLY A 102 6.45 -22.11 19.17
N HIS A 103 6.79 -20.84 19.39
CA HIS A 103 6.45 -20.08 20.60
C HIS A 103 6.22 -18.60 20.29
N GLU A 104 5.59 -17.87 21.20
CA GLU A 104 5.23 -16.45 20.99
C GLU A 104 6.42 -15.51 21.16
N TRP A 105 6.42 -14.41 20.41
CA TRP A 105 7.48 -13.41 20.45
C TRP A 105 7.45 -12.65 21.79
N GLY A 106 8.51 -12.78 22.58
CA GLY A 106 8.61 -12.16 23.91
C GLY A 106 8.09 -13.02 25.07
N ALA A 107 7.76 -14.30 24.85
CA ALA A 107 7.35 -15.23 25.93
C ALA A 107 8.48 -15.57 26.92
N HIS A 108 9.72 -15.15 26.66
CA HIS A 108 10.81 -15.36 27.61
C HIS A 108 10.62 -14.42 28.81
N PRO A 109 10.46 -14.95 30.04
CA PRO A 109 10.38 -14.11 31.23
C PRO A 109 11.66 -13.28 31.36
N LYS A 110 11.52 -12.01 31.76
CA LYS A 110 12.66 -11.08 31.96
C LYS A 110 13.66 -11.56 33.03
N GLU A 111 13.34 -12.59 33.78
CA GLU A 111 14.18 -13.12 34.86
C GLU A 111 14.92 -14.44 34.53
N PHE A 112 14.86 -14.92 33.29
CA PHE A 112 15.53 -16.17 32.92
C PHE A 112 16.96 -15.95 32.40
N PHE A 113 17.87 -15.49 33.27
CA PHE A 113 19.32 -15.52 33.01
C PHE A 113 19.96 -16.85 33.47
N GLN A 114 19.27 -17.97 33.25
CA GLN A 114 19.84 -19.31 33.39
C GLN A 114 19.48 -20.16 32.17
N ASN A 115 20.37 -20.11 31.17
CA ASN A 115 20.75 -21.18 30.24
C ASN A 115 19.71 -22.04 29.50
N SER A 116 18.47 -21.58 29.31
CA SER A 116 17.55 -22.21 28.34
C SER A 116 17.04 -21.21 27.33
N ARG A 117 17.95 -20.69 26.49
CA ARG A 117 17.59 -19.98 25.25
C ARG A 117 17.22 -21.00 24.18
N CYS A 118 16.18 -20.71 23.38
CA CYS A 118 15.92 -21.42 22.12
C CYS A 118 17.22 -21.45 21.29
N ALA A 119 17.56 -22.60 20.69
CA ALA A 119 18.80 -22.78 19.92
C ALA A 119 19.03 -21.67 18.87
N ALA A 120 17.95 -21.15 18.26
CA ALA A 120 18.00 -20.04 17.32
C ALA A 120 18.38 -18.69 17.97
N CYS A 121 17.89 -18.41 19.19
CA CYS A 121 18.21 -17.18 19.92
C CYS A 121 19.61 -17.23 20.58
N SER A 122 20.09 -18.43 20.93
CA SER A 122 21.45 -18.64 21.42
C SER A 122 22.52 -18.31 20.37
N PHE A 123 22.25 -18.56 19.09
CA PHE A 123 23.19 -18.33 17.99
C PHE A 123 23.43 -16.83 17.69
N ILE A 124 22.39 -16.01 17.81
CA ILE A 124 22.47 -14.56 17.54
C ILE A 124 23.16 -13.83 18.70
N PHE A 125 22.76 -14.11 19.93
CA PHE A 125 23.35 -13.45 21.11
C PHE A 125 24.75 -13.99 21.45
N GLY A 126 25.04 -15.26 21.17
CA GLY A 126 26.37 -15.83 21.36
C GLY A 126 27.43 -15.11 20.54
N ASN A 127 27.15 -14.87 19.24
CA ASN A 127 28.07 -14.19 18.34
C ASN A 127 28.33 -12.72 18.73
N ILE A 128 27.31 -12.00 19.22
CA ILE A 128 27.46 -10.59 19.63
C ILE A 128 28.33 -10.50 20.90
N ILE A 129 28.09 -11.36 21.89
CA ILE A 129 28.86 -11.36 23.14
C ILE A 129 30.33 -11.76 22.86
N THR A 130 30.56 -12.78 22.02
CA THR A 130 31.93 -13.17 21.65
C THR A 130 32.66 -12.07 20.87
N LEU A 131 31.99 -11.39 19.93
CA LEU A 131 32.60 -10.28 19.20
C LEU A 131 32.89 -9.09 20.12
N PHE A 132 32.00 -8.77 21.05
CA PHE A 132 32.22 -7.70 22.02
C PHE A 132 33.38 -8.02 22.96
N TRP A 133 33.50 -9.27 23.41
CA TRP A 133 34.63 -9.73 24.23
C TRP A 133 35.95 -9.72 23.46
N ILE A 134 35.96 -10.12 22.20
CA ILE A 134 37.14 -10.04 21.32
C ILE A 134 37.56 -8.57 21.11
N ILE A 135 36.61 -7.66 20.90
CA ILE A 135 36.90 -6.22 20.73
C ILE A 135 37.42 -5.62 22.03
N GLN A 136 36.83 -5.94 23.18
CA GLN A 136 37.28 -5.48 24.49
C GLN A 136 38.68 -5.99 24.83
N ILE A 137 39.01 -7.25 24.55
CA ILE A 137 40.38 -7.77 24.72
C ILE A 137 41.36 -7.00 23.85
N ARG A 138 40.99 -6.70 22.60
CA ARG A 138 41.86 -5.97 21.68
C ARG A 138 42.10 -4.52 22.12
N LEU A 139 41.09 -3.88 22.73
CA LEU A 139 41.23 -2.56 23.33
C LEU A 139 42.12 -2.59 24.58
N LEU A 140 41.96 -3.57 25.46
CA LEU A 140 42.80 -3.74 26.66
C LEU A 140 44.27 -4.00 26.32
N GLN A 141 44.54 -4.74 25.24
CA GLN A 141 45.89 -5.00 24.76
C GLN A 141 46.55 -3.76 24.14
N MET A 142 45.79 -2.82 23.56
CA MET A 142 46.34 -1.54 23.10
C MET A 142 46.64 -0.55 24.23
N GLU A 143 45.95 -0.68 25.36
CA GLU A 143 46.13 0.19 26.53
C GLU A 143 47.33 -0.25 27.39
N ASN A 144 47.56 -1.56 27.51
CA ASN A 144 48.73 -2.14 28.21
C ASN A 144 50.05 -2.08 27.41
N GLY A 145 49.99 -1.80 26.09
CA GLY A 145 51.18 -1.66 25.23
C GLY A 145 51.88 -0.29 25.31
N LYS A 146 51.41 0.63 26.17
CA LYS A 146 52.02 1.96 26.37
C LYS A 146 52.77 2.11 27.71
N PHE A 147 52.98 1.01 28.45
CA PHE A 147 53.58 1.04 29.81
C PHE A 147 54.90 0.25 29.92
N GLN A 148 55.70 0.16 28.84
CA GLN A 148 57.08 -0.34 28.92
C GLN A 148 58.03 0.47 28.02
N ASP A 149 57.97 1.80 28.10
CA ASP A 149 59.02 2.67 27.57
C ASP A 149 59.26 3.83 28.58
N GLU A 150 59.81 3.50 29.75
CA GLU A 150 60.58 4.41 30.63
C GLU A 150 61.81 3.67 31.19
#